data_AF-A0A2S6FUB9-F1
#
_entry.id   AF-A0A2S6FUB9-F1
#
_cell.length_a   1.000
_cell.length_b   1.000
_cell.length_c   1.000
_cell.angle_alpha   90.00
_cell.angle_beta   90.00
_cell.angle_gamma   90.00
#
_symmetry.space_group_name_H-M   'P 1'
#
loop_
_entity.id
_entity.type
_entity.pdbx_description
1 polymer ?
#
loop_
_entity_poly.entity_id
_entity_poly.type
_entity_poly.pdbx_seq_one_letter_code
_entity_poly.pdbx_strand_id
1 'polypeptide(L)'
;MRIGQWTQSDSLWDKFSQHTVMPFIRSFSCSVRTLYRRFKNGEFDQSKLPMQGKRKPNGHQERRGKQAFKRNIAERETDYASFETEFGHLEGDTIVGVNHKSAVITLVERLSKVIIALKPEGRKAIDIEKATNTWFQSVPKNLFKSITFDCGKEFSNWKNISNTNDIAIYFADPGTPSQRGLNEHSNGLLRKDGLPKEMDFNQVNQDFISSVASKRNHIPRKSLNYQTPLEVFLSYVNEEQLSRLI
;
A
#
# COMPACT_ATOMS: atom_id res chain seq x y z
N MET A 1 1.54 -30.74 -37.41
CA MET A 1 1.96 -29.34 -37.23
C MET A 1 0.71 -28.51 -36.99
N ARG A 2 0.33 -28.29 -35.72
CA ARG A 2 -0.78 -27.40 -35.32
C ARG A 2 -0.22 -26.45 -34.27
N ILE A 3 -0.28 -25.18 -34.59
CA ILE A 3 0.20 -24.06 -33.79
C ILE A 3 -0.78 -23.92 -32.63
N GLY A 4 -0.32 -24.24 -31.42
CA GLY A 4 -1.09 -24.09 -30.19
C GLY A 4 -1.23 -22.61 -29.86
N GLN A 5 -2.47 -22.20 -29.62
CA GLN A 5 -2.86 -20.85 -29.21
C GLN A 5 -2.25 -20.54 -27.83
N TRP A 6 -1.57 -19.40 -27.74
CA TRP A 6 -1.15 -18.81 -26.48
C TRP A 6 -2.39 -18.18 -25.81
N THR A 7 -2.87 -18.77 -24.72
CA THR A 7 -3.79 -18.10 -23.81
C THR A 7 -2.96 -17.34 -22.78
N GLN A 8 -2.80 -16.04 -23.02
CA GLN A 8 -2.13 -15.11 -22.13
C GLN A 8 -3.03 -14.87 -20.90
N SER A 9 -2.81 -15.62 -19.82
CA SER A 9 -3.32 -15.24 -18.51
C SER A 9 -2.37 -14.18 -17.94
N ASP A 10 -2.63 -12.91 -18.24
CA ASP A 10 -1.95 -11.77 -17.64
C ASP A 10 -2.25 -11.74 -16.13
N SER A 11 -1.42 -12.40 -15.32
CA SER A 11 -1.47 -12.27 -13.87
C SER A 11 -1.09 -10.83 -13.49
N LEU A 12 -1.73 -10.27 -12.46
CA LEU A 12 -1.38 -8.92 -11.96
C LEU A 12 0.08 -8.84 -11.48
N TRP A 13 0.72 -9.98 -11.23
CA TRP A 13 2.08 -10.10 -10.69
C TRP A 13 3.16 -10.14 -11.77
N ASP A 14 2.87 -10.71 -12.93
CA ASP A 14 3.72 -10.54 -14.11
C ASP A 14 3.92 -9.05 -14.43
N LYS A 15 2.88 -8.23 -14.20
CA LYS A 15 2.93 -6.77 -14.38
C LYS A 15 3.72 -6.03 -13.29
N PHE A 16 3.86 -6.60 -12.09
CA PHE A 16 4.77 -6.08 -11.07
C PHE A 16 6.24 -6.34 -11.42
N SER A 17 6.52 -7.40 -12.19
CA SER A 17 7.86 -7.86 -12.56
C SER A 17 8.43 -7.18 -13.82
N GLN A 18 7.58 -6.86 -14.82
CA GLN A 18 8.03 -6.57 -16.18
C GLN A 18 8.68 -5.19 -16.45
N HIS A 19 8.93 -4.34 -15.44
CA HIS A 19 9.68 -3.09 -15.63
C HIS A 19 10.91 -3.02 -14.71
N THR A 20 11.84 -3.96 -14.88
CA THR A 20 13.18 -3.89 -14.28
C THR A 20 14.05 -2.86 -15.01
N VAL A 21 13.83 -1.58 -14.74
CA VAL A 21 14.92 -0.60 -14.82
C VAL A 21 15.32 -0.36 -13.37
N MET A 22 16.33 -1.10 -12.90
CA MET A 22 16.98 -0.80 -11.62
C MET A 22 17.37 0.68 -11.65
N PRO A 23 16.76 1.55 -10.83
CA PRO A 23 17.14 2.95 -10.82
C PRO A 23 18.60 2.97 -10.39
N PHE A 24 19.46 3.56 -11.23
CA PHE A 24 20.88 3.72 -10.95
C PHE A 24 21.02 4.43 -9.60
N ILE A 25 21.29 3.68 -8.52
CA ILE A 25 21.44 4.24 -7.20
C ILE A 25 22.73 5.05 -7.27
N ARG A 26 22.58 6.37 -7.36
CA ARG A 26 23.73 7.28 -7.37
C ARG A 26 24.43 7.15 -6.02
N SER A 27 25.51 6.38 -6.01
CA SER A 27 26.41 6.23 -4.88
C SER A 27 27.00 7.61 -4.55
N PHE A 28 26.72 8.12 -3.36
CA PHE A 28 27.39 9.29 -2.83
C PHE A 28 28.54 8.82 -1.95
N SER A 29 29.77 9.25 -2.24
CA SER A 29 30.97 8.91 -1.47
C SER A 29 31.03 9.62 -0.09
N CYS A 30 29.90 10.05 0.46
CA CYS A 30 29.85 10.84 1.69
C CYS A 30 28.87 10.25 2.70
N SER A 31 29.16 10.47 3.99
CA SER A 31 28.27 10.05 5.07
C SER A 31 26.87 10.67 4.94
N VAL A 32 25.86 10.00 5.52
CA VAL A 32 24.48 10.53 5.60
C VAL A 32 24.47 11.93 6.21
N ARG A 33 25.25 12.17 7.26
CA ARG A 33 25.37 13.50 7.91
C ARG A 33 25.89 14.55 6.93
N THR A 34 26.90 14.21 6.14
CA THR A 34 27.44 15.10 5.10
C THR A 34 26.38 15.39 4.04
N LEU A 35 25.64 14.39 3.58
CA LEU A 35 24.56 14.55 2.61
C LEU A 35 23.48 15.54 3.11
N TYR A 36 22.98 15.36 4.34
CA TYR A 36 22.00 16.29 4.92
C TYR A 36 22.57 17.72 5.11
N ARG A 37 23.84 17.85 5.44
CA ARG A 37 24.51 19.17 5.50
C ARG A 37 24.51 19.86 4.15
N ARG A 38 24.74 19.12 3.06
CA ARG A 38 24.68 19.68 1.69
C ARG A 38 23.29 20.18 1.31
N PHE A 39 22.23 19.46 1.69
CA PHE A 39 20.84 19.98 1.57
C PHE A 39 20.65 21.27 2.39
N LYS A 40 21.12 21.30 3.65
CA LYS A 40 21.03 22.49 4.50
C LYS A 40 21.78 23.69 3.91
N ASN A 41 22.93 23.45 3.29
CA ASN A 41 23.77 24.46 2.67
C ASN A 41 23.26 24.93 1.29
N GLY A 42 22.17 24.36 0.78
CA GLY A 42 21.60 24.73 -0.53
C GLY A 42 22.31 24.09 -1.73
N GLU A 43 23.27 23.19 -1.51
CA GLU A 43 23.91 22.41 -2.59
C GLU A 43 22.94 21.43 -3.25
N PHE A 44 21.89 21.03 -2.52
CA PHE A 44 20.77 20.26 -3.04
C PHE A 44 19.44 20.92 -2.70
N ASP A 45 18.49 20.79 -3.61
CA ASP A 45 17.13 21.28 -3.44
C ASP A 45 16.41 20.52 -2.30
N GLN A 46 16.14 21.23 -1.20
CA GLN A 46 15.46 20.70 -0.02
C GLN A 46 14.02 20.23 -0.30
N SER A 47 13.37 20.75 -1.35
CA SER A 47 12.03 20.31 -1.75
C SER A 47 12.02 18.83 -2.17
N LYS A 48 13.19 18.31 -2.55
CA LYS A 48 13.39 16.90 -2.92
C LYS A 48 13.51 15.97 -1.72
N LEU A 49 13.52 16.46 -0.48
CA LEU A 49 13.44 15.60 0.70
C LEU A 49 12.02 14.99 0.86
N PRO A 50 11.89 13.75 1.36
CA PRO A 50 10.60 13.04 1.41
C PRO A 50 9.63 13.56 2.47
N MET A 51 10.12 14.22 3.52
CA MET A 51 9.29 14.74 4.60
C MET A 51 9.41 16.25 4.72
N GLN A 52 8.28 16.93 4.58
CA GLN A 52 8.11 18.33 4.97
C GLN A 52 7.19 18.31 6.19
N GLY A 53 7.73 18.57 7.37
CA GLY A 53 6.98 18.50 8.62
C GLY A 53 5.81 19.48 8.61
N LYS A 54 4.59 19.00 8.37
CA LYS A 54 3.36 19.74 8.59
C LYS A 54 2.56 19.01 9.66
N ARG A 55 2.62 19.53 10.89
CA ARG A 55 1.84 19.01 12.02
C ARG A 55 0.47 19.69 12.01
N LYS A 56 -0.59 18.91 12.10
CA LYS A 56 -1.94 19.45 12.34
C LYS A 56 -1.97 20.00 13.78
N PRO A 57 -2.73 21.09 14.05
CA PRO A 57 -2.91 21.57 15.42
C PRO A 57 -3.51 20.48 16.31
N ASN A 58 -3.05 20.36 17.55
CA ASN A 58 -3.65 19.48 18.54
C ASN A 58 -5.10 19.92 18.81
N GLY A 59 -6.04 18.97 18.95
CA GLY A 59 -7.44 19.26 19.28
C GLY A 59 -8.46 19.10 18.14
N HIS A 60 -8.06 18.58 16.96
CA HIS A 60 -9.02 18.22 15.93
C HIS A 60 -9.86 17.02 16.38
N GLN A 61 -11.14 17.23 16.63
CA GLN A 61 -12.12 16.16 16.83
C GLN A 61 -12.75 15.78 15.49
N GLU A 62 -12.65 14.50 15.13
CA GLU A 62 -13.23 13.93 13.92
C GLU A 62 -14.77 13.94 14.03
N ARG A 63 -15.44 14.57 13.05
CA ARG A 63 -16.90 14.77 13.04
C ARG A 63 -17.62 13.94 11.98
N ARG A 64 -16.89 13.18 11.14
CA ARG A 64 -17.48 12.33 10.10
C ARG A 64 -18.29 11.20 10.74
N GLY A 65 -19.40 10.83 10.10
CA GLY A 65 -20.32 9.81 10.60
C GLY A 65 -19.65 8.46 10.83
N LYS A 66 -19.93 7.84 11.97
CA LYS A 66 -19.32 6.59 12.43
C LYS A 66 -20.01 5.39 11.77
N GLN A 67 -19.21 4.38 11.40
CA GLN A 67 -19.74 3.11 10.93
C GLN A 67 -20.29 2.29 12.11
N ALA A 68 -21.46 1.67 11.92
CA ALA A 68 -22.04 0.75 12.90
C ALA A 68 -21.48 -0.67 12.70
N PHE A 69 -21.26 -1.40 13.80
CA PHE A 69 -20.75 -2.78 13.85
C PHE A 69 -19.39 -3.01 13.16
N LYS A 70 -18.30 -2.92 13.95
CA LYS A 70 -16.91 -3.14 13.53
C LYS A 70 -16.21 -4.14 14.46
N ARG A 71 -15.28 -4.95 13.93
CA ARG A 71 -14.29 -5.65 14.77
C ARG A 71 -13.23 -4.65 15.22
N ASN A 72 -12.98 -4.62 16.53
CA ASN A 72 -12.06 -3.66 17.10
C ASN A 72 -10.61 -4.11 16.84
N ILE A 73 -9.70 -3.16 16.59
CA ILE A 73 -8.26 -3.44 16.50
C ILE A 73 -7.70 -4.15 17.75
N ALA A 74 -8.30 -3.97 18.93
CA ALA A 74 -7.90 -4.67 20.15
C ALA A 74 -8.10 -6.20 20.08
N GLU A 75 -9.09 -6.68 19.33
CA GLU A 75 -9.34 -8.12 19.15
C GLU A 75 -8.25 -8.77 18.29
N ARG A 76 -7.60 -7.99 17.42
CA ARG A 76 -6.56 -8.48 16.49
C ARG A 76 -5.35 -9.09 17.19
N GLU A 77 -4.87 -8.48 18.28
CA GLU A 77 -3.73 -9.01 19.03
C GLU A 77 -4.07 -10.33 19.74
N THR A 78 -5.36 -10.54 20.06
CA THR A 78 -5.85 -11.79 20.63
C THR A 78 -6.00 -12.86 19.55
N ASP A 79 -6.55 -12.50 18.39
CA ASP A 79 -6.73 -13.39 17.25
C ASP A 79 -5.39 -13.81 16.60
N TYR A 80 -4.40 -12.92 16.65
CA TYR A 80 -3.08 -13.10 16.05
C TYR A 80 -1.97 -12.82 17.07
N ALA A 81 -1.63 -13.82 17.88
CA ALA A 81 -0.62 -13.69 18.93
C ALA A 81 0.78 -13.31 18.41
N SER A 82 1.08 -13.62 17.15
CA SER A 82 2.37 -13.29 16.51
C SER A 82 2.27 -12.07 15.58
N PHE A 83 1.21 -11.26 15.70
CA PHE A 83 0.90 -10.17 14.79
C PHE A 83 2.08 -9.22 14.50
N GLU A 84 2.92 -8.95 15.50
CA GLU A 84 4.08 -8.05 15.36
C GLU A 84 5.23 -8.62 14.54
N THR A 85 5.31 -9.93 14.38
CA THR A 85 6.44 -10.63 13.75
C THR A 85 6.04 -11.58 12.63
N GLU A 86 4.74 -11.83 12.45
CA GLU A 86 4.22 -12.72 11.42
C GLU A 86 3.82 -11.96 10.14
N PHE A 87 4.07 -12.60 9.01
CA PHE A 87 3.71 -12.07 7.70
C PHE A 87 2.20 -12.24 7.42
N GLY A 88 1.68 -11.36 6.55
CA GLY A 88 0.34 -11.47 5.99
C GLY A 88 -0.65 -10.46 6.56
N HIS A 89 -0.17 -9.46 7.30
CA HIS A 89 -1.01 -8.41 7.86
C HIS A 89 -0.86 -7.13 7.06
N LEU A 90 -1.97 -6.68 6.48
CA LEU A 90 -2.04 -5.48 5.67
C LEU A 90 -2.61 -4.30 6.47
N GLU A 91 -2.05 -3.11 6.27
CA GLU A 91 -2.71 -1.85 6.61
C GLU A 91 -3.39 -1.29 5.35
N GLY A 92 -4.68 -0.95 5.44
CA GLY A 92 -5.47 -0.40 4.35
C GLY A 92 -5.84 1.07 4.55
N ASP A 93 -5.83 1.85 3.46
CA ASP A 93 -6.21 3.26 3.42
C ASP A 93 -6.65 3.68 2.01
N THR A 94 -7.16 4.91 1.85
CA THR A 94 -7.43 5.49 0.53
C THR A 94 -6.69 6.81 0.30
N ILE A 95 -6.06 6.92 -0.87
CA ILE A 95 -5.51 8.16 -1.39
C ILE A 95 -6.58 8.82 -2.27
N VAL A 96 -7.09 9.96 -1.84
CA VAL A 96 -8.16 10.68 -2.57
C VAL A 96 -7.60 11.69 -3.59
N GLY A 97 -8.05 11.64 -4.83
CA GLY A 97 -7.64 12.54 -5.90
C GLY A 97 -8.29 13.92 -5.82
N VAL A 98 -8.11 14.69 -6.90
CA VAL A 98 -8.59 16.08 -7.01
C VAL A 98 -10.10 16.17 -6.79
N ASN A 99 -10.53 17.23 -6.09
CA ASN A 99 -11.93 17.51 -5.81
C ASN A 99 -12.72 16.34 -5.20
N HIS A 100 -12.02 15.40 -4.56
CA HIS A 100 -12.64 14.20 -3.99
C HIS A 100 -13.39 13.31 -5.00
N LYS A 101 -13.06 13.40 -6.30
CA LYS A 101 -13.76 12.69 -7.39
C LYS A 101 -13.28 11.27 -7.63
N SER A 102 -12.05 10.96 -7.26
CA SER A 102 -11.42 9.66 -7.49
C SER A 102 -10.59 9.24 -6.28
N ALA A 103 -10.26 7.95 -6.20
CA ALA A 103 -9.42 7.41 -5.14
C ALA A 103 -8.53 6.27 -5.64
N VAL A 104 -7.48 5.98 -4.87
CA VAL A 104 -6.64 4.79 -4.98
C VAL A 104 -6.65 4.11 -3.63
N ILE A 105 -6.95 2.81 -3.60
CA ILE A 105 -6.83 1.99 -2.39
C ILE A 105 -5.35 1.65 -2.22
N THR A 106 -4.83 1.81 -1.01
CA THR A 106 -3.46 1.46 -0.67
C THR A 106 -3.47 0.41 0.42
N LEU A 107 -2.89 -0.75 0.12
CA LEU A 107 -2.65 -1.83 1.07
C LEU A 107 -1.15 -1.96 1.28
N VAL A 108 -0.69 -1.98 2.52
CA VAL A 108 0.75 -2.12 2.83
C VAL A 108 0.95 -3.28 3.77
N GLU A 109 1.79 -4.24 3.37
CA GLU A 109 2.15 -5.38 4.22
C GLU A 109 3.14 -4.93 5.29
N ARG A 110 2.89 -5.30 6.56
CA ARG A 110 3.56 -4.67 7.70
C ARG A 110 5.06 -4.98 7.80
N LEU A 111 5.47 -6.20 7.49
CA LEU A 111 6.87 -6.62 7.66
C LEU A 111 7.74 -6.22 6.46
N SER A 112 7.34 -6.66 5.27
CA SER A 112 8.01 -6.36 4.00
C SER A 112 7.85 -4.91 3.57
N LYS A 113 6.79 -4.22 4.02
CA LYS A 113 6.45 -2.84 3.63
C LYS A 113 6.16 -2.70 2.15
N VAL A 114 5.81 -3.81 1.48
CA VAL A 114 5.37 -3.80 0.08
C VAL A 114 4.07 -3.02 -0.01
N ILE A 115 4.00 -2.11 -0.97
CA ILE A 115 2.84 -1.26 -1.21
C ILE A 115 2.09 -1.84 -2.41
N ILE A 116 0.81 -2.13 -2.21
CA ILE A 116 -0.14 -2.52 -3.24
C ILE A 116 -1.09 -1.34 -3.44
N ALA A 117 -1.20 -0.85 -4.67
CA ALA A 117 -2.07 0.27 -5.00
C ALA A 117 -3.12 -0.18 -6.02
N LEU A 118 -4.40 -0.05 -5.67
CA LEU A 118 -5.53 -0.50 -6.49
C LEU A 118 -6.38 0.69 -6.93
N LYS A 119 -6.81 0.69 -8.17
CA LYS A 119 -7.68 1.70 -8.78
C LYS A 119 -9.14 1.22 -8.73
N PRO A 120 -9.95 1.69 -7.80
CA PRO A 120 -11.40 1.50 -7.88
C PRO A 120 -12.01 2.36 -9.01
N GLU A 121 -13.18 1.96 -9.49
CA GLU A 121 -13.98 2.77 -10.43
C GLU A 121 -14.52 4.05 -9.79
N GLY A 122 -14.65 4.06 -8.47
CA GLY A 122 -15.19 5.16 -7.69
C GLY A 122 -14.80 5.09 -6.21
N ARG A 123 -15.54 5.81 -5.37
CA ARG A 123 -15.26 5.95 -3.93
C ARG A 123 -16.33 5.30 -3.05
N LYS A 124 -17.38 4.75 -3.65
CA LYS A 124 -18.45 4.10 -2.88
C LYS A 124 -17.94 2.77 -2.36
N ALA A 125 -18.50 2.29 -1.26
CA ALA A 125 -18.10 1.03 -0.66
C ALA A 125 -18.17 -0.15 -1.64
N ILE A 126 -19.12 -0.15 -2.58
CA ILE A 126 -19.24 -1.16 -3.63
C ILE A 126 -18.07 -1.13 -4.63
N ASP A 127 -17.58 0.07 -4.98
CA ASP A 127 -16.46 0.22 -5.92
C ASP A 127 -15.16 -0.28 -5.27
N ILE A 128 -14.99 0.03 -3.98
CA ILE A 128 -13.85 -0.41 -3.17
C ILE A 128 -13.88 -1.93 -2.99
N GLU A 129 -15.05 -2.48 -2.65
CA GLU A 129 -15.28 -3.92 -2.53
C GLU A 129 -14.94 -4.65 -3.83
N LYS A 130 -15.49 -4.20 -4.97
CA LYS A 130 -15.24 -4.81 -6.29
C LYS A 130 -13.75 -4.83 -6.63
N ALA A 131 -13.06 -3.70 -6.46
CA ALA A 131 -11.63 -3.60 -6.73
C ALA A 131 -10.80 -4.51 -5.81
N THR A 132 -11.13 -4.54 -4.52
CA THR A 132 -10.44 -5.37 -3.52
C THR A 132 -10.64 -6.87 -3.81
N ASN A 133 -11.87 -7.29 -4.09
CA ASN A 133 -12.18 -8.69 -4.41
C ASN A 133 -11.51 -9.14 -5.72
N THR A 134 -11.53 -8.29 -6.75
CA THR A 134 -10.85 -8.57 -8.02
C THR A 134 -9.35 -8.76 -7.81
N TRP A 135 -8.73 -7.92 -6.97
CA TRP A 135 -7.33 -8.08 -6.63
C TRP A 135 -7.07 -9.39 -5.86
N PHE A 136 -7.86 -9.71 -4.84
CA PHE A 136 -7.70 -10.97 -4.09
C PHE A 136 -7.85 -12.23 -4.96
N GLN A 137 -8.66 -12.20 -6.02
CA GLN A 137 -8.74 -13.30 -6.99
C GLN A 137 -7.42 -13.56 -7.72
N SER A 138 -6.57 -12.55 -7.85
CA SER A 138 -5.24 -12.67 -8.46
C SER A 138 -4.15 -13.09 -7.48
N VAL A 139 -4.46 -13.20 -6.17
CA VAL A 139 -3.49 -13.52 -5.13
C VAL A 139 -3.70 -14.96 -4.66
N PRO A 140 -2.62 -15.72 -4.35
CA PRO A 140 -2.75 -17.01 -3.69
C PRO A 140 -3.62 -16.90 -2.43
N LYS A 141 -4.56 -17.83 -2.30
CA LYS A 141 -5.39 -17.93 -1.10
C LYS A 141 -4.51 -18.05 0.14
N ASN A 142 -4.96 -17.43 1.23
CA ASN A 142 -4.31 -17.45 2.54
C ASN A 142 -2.92 -16.80 2.58
N LEU A 143 -2.48 -16.08 1.54
CA LEU A 143 -1.25 -15.30 1.58
C LEU A 143 -1.34 -14.17 2.61
N PHE A 144 -2.50 -13.51 2.67
CA PHE A 144 -2.80 -12.46 3.63
C PHE A 144 -3.82 -12.97 4.65
N LYS A 145 -3.59 -12.65 5.92
CA LYS A 145 -4.36 -13.09 7.08
C LYS A 145 -5.37 -12.03 7.52
N SER A 146 -4.96 -10.76 7.52
CA SER A 146 -5.86 -9.67 7.92
C SER A 146 -5.59 -8.35 7.22
N ILE A 147 -6.60 -7.48 7.17
CA ILE A 147 -6.45 -6.07 6.81
C ILE A 147 -6.92 -5.18 7.98
N THR A 148 -6.20 -4.11 8.25
CA THR A 148 -6.62 -3.06 9.19
C THR A 148 -6.93 -1.76 8.45
N PHE A 149 -8.19 -1.32 8.44
CA PHE A 149 -8.63 -0.07 7.83
C PHE A 149 -8.83 1.05 8.87
N ASP A 150 -9.00 2.29 8.40
CA ASP A 150 -9.64 3.33 9.22
C ASP A 150 -11.16 3.15 9.25
N CYS A 151 -11.82 3.86 10.16
CA CYS A 151 -13.29 3.89 10.23
C CYS A 151 -13.93 4.71 9.08
N GLY A 152 -13.31 4.73 7.89
CA GLY A 152 -13.84 5.37 6.70
C GLY A 152 -15.12 4.70 6.20
N LYS A 153 -16.09 5.50 5.75
CA LYS A 153 -17.39 5.00 5.26
C LYS A 153 -17.25 4.21 3.96
N GLU A 154 -16.18 4.46 3.21
CA GLU A 154 -15.81 3.70 2.02
C GLU A 154 -15.55 2.22 2.30
N PHE A 155 -15.34 1.82 3.57
CA PHE A 155 -15.14 0.43 3.97
C PHE A 155 -16.38 -0.18 4.65
N SER A 156 -17.57 0.38 4.45
CA SER A 156 -18.81 -0.14 5.06
C SER A 156 -19.15 -1.57 4.66
N ASN A 157 -18.72 -2.01 3.48
CA ASN A 157 -18.98 -3.36 2.95
C ASN A 157 -17.90 -4.38 3.35
N TRP A 158 -17.07 -4.07 4.35
CA TRP A 158 -15.96 -4.94 4.78
C TRP A 158 -16.37 -6.39 5.08
N LYS A 159 -17.57 -6.65 5.59
CA LYS A 159 -18.04 -8.02 5.87
C LYS A 159 -18.05 -8.88 4.61
N ASN A 160 -18.49 -8.32 3.49
CA ASN A 160 -18.48 -9.03 2.22
C ASN A 160 -17.06 -9.31 1.75
N ILE A 161 -16.15 -8.33 1.84
CA ILE A 161 -14.74 -8.50 1.50
C ILE A 161 -14.12 -9.60 2.37
N SER A 162 -14.38 -9.56 3.69
CA SER A 162 -13.88 -10.52 4.67
C SER A 162 -14.35 -11.94 4.35
N ASN A 163 -15.66 -12.13 4.15
CA ASN A 163 -16.24 -13.44 3.89
C ASN A 163 -15.86 -13.99 2.51
N THR A 164 -15.78 -13.15 1.48
CA THR A 164 -15.49 -13.58 0.09
C THR A 164 -14.06 -14.08 -0.05
N ASN A 165 -13.12 -13.41 0.64
CA ASN A 165 -11.68 -13.68 0.48
C ASN A 165 -11.09 -14.44 1.67
N ASP A 166 -11.92 -14.86 2.63
CA ASP A 166 -11.51 -15.53 3.87
C ASP A 166 -10.40 -14.79 4.61
N ILE A 167 -10.60 -13.47 4.82
CA ILE A 167 -9.61 -12.59 5.42
C ILE A 167 -10.21 -11.80 6.59
N ALA A 168 -9.50 -11.70 7.71
CA ALA A 168 -9.97 -10.92 8.85
C ALA A 168 -9.85 -9.41 8.57
N ILE A 169 -10.87 -8.63 8.92
CA ILE A 169 -10.82 -7.16 8.78
C ILE A 169 -11.06 -6.51 10.14
N TYR A 170 -10.13 -5.63 10.51
CA TYR A 170 -10.15 -4.84 11.74
C TYR A 170 -10.18 -3.35 11.43
N PHE A 171 -10.62 -2.56 12.40
CA PHE A 171 -10.72 -1.12 12.27
C PHE A 171 -9.97 -0.42 13.39
N ALA A 172 -9.07 0.49 13.04
CA ALA A 172 -8.39 1.37 13.99
C ALA A 172 -9.40 2.22 14.77
N ASP A 173 -8.99 2.64 15.97
CA ASP A 173 -9.81 3.51 16.78
C ASP A 173 -9.93 4.92 16.18
N PRO A 174 -11.06 5.62 16.39
CA PRO A 174 -11.18 7.00 15.97
C PRO A 174 -10.15 7.88 16.66
N GLY A 175 -9.39 8.67 15.89
CA GLY A 175 -8.43 9.62 16.46
C GLY A 175 -7.08 9.01 16.86
N THR A 176 -6.78 7.78 16.48
CA THR A 176 -5.49 7.10 16.74
C THR A 176 -4.74 6.74 15.44
N PRO A 177 -4.27 7.71 14.65
CA PRO A 177 -3.58 7.41 13.38
C PRO A 177 -2.31 6.57 13.55
N SER A 178 -1.67 6.63 14.73
CA SER A 178 -0.48 5.83 15.06
C SER A 178 -0.70 4.32 14.99
N GLN A 179 -1.94 3.84 15.12
CA GLN A 179 -2.29 2.43 14.94
C GLN A 179 -2.16 1.96 13.47
N ARG A 180 -1.94 2.89 12.52
CA ARG A 180 -1.68 2.65 11.09
C ARG A 180 -0.56 3.55 10.55
N GLY A 181 0.50 3.72 11.35
CA GLY A 181 1.59 4.63 11.00
C GLY A 181 2.32 4.27 9.69
N LEU A 182 2.24 3.01 9.24
CA LEU A 182 2.87 2.58 8.00
C LEU A 182 2.13 3.11 6.76
N ASN A 183 0.81 3.17 6.80
CA ASN A 183 0.02 3.72 5.70
C ASN A 183 0.21 5.22 5.52
N GLU A 184 0.27 6.01 6.61
CA GLU A 184 0.53 7.45 6.50
C GLU A 184 1.87 7.73 5.80
N HIS A 185 2.91 7.00 6.20
CA HIS A 185 4.22 7.09 5.59
C HIS A 185 4.18 6.67 4.11
N SER A 186 3.58 5.51 3.81
CA SER A 186 3.52 4.96 2.45
C SER A 186 2.72 5.85 1.51
N ASN A 187 1.60 6.41 1.97
CA ASN A 187 0.76 7.30 1.18
C ASN A 187 1.45 8.64 0.91
N GLY A 188 2.23 9.16 1.86
CA GLY A 188 3.09 10.32 1.65
C GLY A 188 4.14 10.09 0.54
N LEU A 189 4.69 8.88 0.46
CA LEU A 189 5.65 8.52 -0.59
C LEU A 189 5.00 8.39 -1.97
N LEU A 190 3.84 7.72 -2.06
CA LEU A 190 3.10 7.60 -3.31
C LEU A 190 2.66 8.98 -3.85
N ARG A 191 2.23 9.87 -2.96
CA ARG A 191 1.88 11.26 -3.29
C ARG A 191 3.02 12.02 -3.94
N LYS A 192 4.22 11.85 -3.39
CA LYS A 192 5.42 12.52 -3.88
C LYS A 192 5.87 11.99 -5.24
N ASP A 193 5.79 10.67 -5.42
CA ASP A 193 6.46 10.02 -6.54
C ASP A 193 5.57 9.86 -7.79
N GLY A 194 4.25 9.99 -7.67
CA GLY A 194 3.36 9.91 -8.84
C GLY A 194 1.86 10.07 -8.63
N LEU A 195 1.36 10.15 -7.38
CA LEU A 195 -0.08 10.27 -7.09
C LEU A 195 -0.45 11.58 -6.36
N PRO A 196 -0.12 12.78 -6.89
CA PRO A 196 -0.33 14.06 -6.19
C PRO A 196 -1.81 14.35 -5.92
N LYS A 197 -2.10 15.29 -5.01
CA LYS A 197 -3.49 15.60 -4.57
C LYS A 197 -4.36 16.18 -5.68
N GLU A 198 -3.72 16.86 -6.60
CA GLU A 198 -4.31 17.58 -7.72
C GLU A 198 -4.56 16.66 -8.92
N MET A 199 -4.15 15.39 -8.84
CA MET A 199 -4.37 14.41 -9.89
C MET A 199 -5.81 13.88 -9.86
N ASP A 200 -6.44 13.79 -11.02
CA ASP A 200 -7.65 12.97 -11.19
C ASP A 200 -7.26 11.54 -11.54
N PHE A 201 -7.42 10.62 -10.59
CA PHE A 201 -7.10 9.21 -10.82
C PHE A 201 -8.04 8.53 -11.83
N ASN A 202 -9.14 9.17 -12.25
CA ASN A 202 -9.96 8.65 -13.35
C ASN A 202 -9.23 8.68 -14.69
N GLN A 203 -8.27 9.59 -14.87
CA GLN A 203 -7.53 9.79 -16.12
C GLN A 203 -6.32 8.86 -16.29
N VAL A 204 -5.98 8.08 -15.26
CA VAL A 204 -4.89 7.09 -15.30
C VAL A 204 -5.44 5.68 -15.19
N ASN A 205 -4.71 4.68 -15.67
CA ASN A 205 -5.11 3.28 -15.55
C ASN A 205 -4.50 2.63 -14.29
N GLN A 206 -4.87 1.37 -14.05
CA GLN A 206 -4.31 0.55 -12.98
C GLN A 206 -2.78 0.40 -13.13
N ASP A 207 -2.28 0.19 -14.36
CA ASP A 207 -0.86 -0.05 -14.61
C ASP A 207 0.01 1.14 -14.16
N PHE A 208 -0.42 2.36 -14.44
CA PHE A 208 0.26 3.56 -13.96
C PHE A 208 0.32 3.57 -12.42
N ILE A 209 -0.80 3.33 -11.74
CA ILE A 209 -0.88 3.33 -10.27
C ILE A 209 0.01 2.23 -9.68
N SER A 210 -0.02 1.03 -10.25
CA SER A 210 0.87 -0.08 -9.90
C SER A 210 2.34 0.28 -10.13
N SER A 211 2.68 0.99 -11.21
CA SER A 211 4.06 1.39 -11.51
C SER A 211 4.64 2.35 -10.46
N VAL A 212 3.82 3.26 -9.93
CA VAL A 212 4.23 4.19 -8.86
C VAL A 212 4.53 3.41 -7.58
N ALA A 213 3.69 2.44 -7.21
CA ALA A 213 3.93 1.56 -6.07
C ALA A 213 5.15 0.66 -6.29
N SER A 214 5.28 0.06 -7.47
CA SER A 214 6.42 -0.81 -7.86
C SER A 214 7.75 -0.06 -7.75
N LYS A 215 7.83 1.18 -8.24
CA LYS A 215 9.01 2.04 -8.05
C LYS A 215 9.40 2.16 -6.58
N ARG A 216 8.44 2.34 -5.66
CA ARG A 216 8.72 2.39 -4.21
C ARG A 216 9.12 1.04 -3.62
N ASN A 217 8.58 -0.05 -4.16
CA ASN A 217 8.86 -1.41 -3.72
C ASN A 217 10.25 -1.90 -4.13
N HIS A 218 10.89 -1.24 -5.12
CA HIS A 218 12.26 -1.50 -5.56
C HIS A 218 13.31 -0.56 -4.94
N ILE A 219 12.93 0.31 -3.99
CA ILE A 219 13.88 1.20 -3.31
C ILE A 219 14.31 0.56 -1.99
N PRO A 220 15.63 0.31 -1.78
CA PRO A 220 16.17 -0.17 -0.52
C PRO A 220 15.76 0.67 0.69
N ARG A 221 15.35 0.01 1.79
CA ARG A 221 14.96 0.70 3.03
C ARG A 221 15.91 0.35 4.16
N LYS A 222 16.43 1.36 4.86
CA LYS A 222 17.26 1.16 6.07
C LYS A 222 16.56 0.29 7.12
N SER A 223 15.24 0.43 7.27
CA SER A 223 14.46 -0.39 8.21
C SER A 223 14.34 -1.86 7.82
N LEU A 224 14.73 -2.22 6.60
CA LEU A 224 14.76 -3.58 6.07
C LEU A 224 16.20 -4.02 5.81
N ASN A 225 17.16 -3.50 6.60
CA ASN A 225 18.59 -3.77 6.41
C ASN A 225 19.10 -3.50 4.99
N TYR A 226 18.56 -2.47 4.34
CA TYR A 226 18.85 -2.09 2.95
C TYR A 226 18.42 -3.10 1.89
N GLN A 227 17.53 -4.04 2.23
CA GLN A 227 16.75 -4.77 1.24
C GLN A 227 15.57 -3.90 0.75
N THR A 228 15.10 -4.21 -0.45
CA THR A 228 13.89 -3.63 -1.02
C THR A 228 12.65 -4.30 -0.42
N PRO A 229 11.51 -3.58 -0.31
CA PRO A 229 10.24 -4.20 0.09
C PRO A 229 9.87 -5.43 -0.73
N LEU A 230 10.14 -5.42 -2.03
CA LEU A 230 9.84 -6.56 -2.89
C LEU A 230 10.70 -7.78 -2.55
N GLU A 231 12.01 -7.62 -2.35
CA GLU A 231 12.90 -8.72 -1.95
C GLU A 231 12.45 -9.36 -0.63
N VAL A 232 12.11 -8.52 0.36
CA VAL A 232 11.61 -9.02 1.65
C VAL A 232 10.25 -9.70 1.49
N PHE A 233 9.35 -9.16 0.67
CA PHE A 233 8.06 -9.80 0.40
C PHE A 233 8.25 -11.19 -0.20
N LEU A 234 9.10 -11.30 -1.24
CA LEU A 234 9.34 -12.56 -1.94
C LEU A 234 9.98 -13.63 -1.05
N SER A 235 10.69 -13.27 0.02
CA SER A 235 11.24 -14.26 0.97
C SER A 235 10.18 -14.92 1.86
N TYR A 236 8.98 -14.31 1.99
CA TYR A 236 7.83 -14.88 2.70
C TYR A 236 6.89 -15.67 1.79
N VAL A 237 7.03 -15.54 0.47
CA VAL A 237 6.21 -16.26 -0.50
C VAL A 237 6.93 -17.54 -0.91
N ASN A 238 6.30 -18.70 -0.72
CA ASN A 238 6.90 -19.97 -1.10
C ASN A 238 6.85 -20.20 -2.63
N GLU A 239 7.66 -21.14 -3.16
CA GLU A 239 7.72 -21.40 -4.61
C GLU A 239 6.36 -21.83 -5.22
N GLU A 240 5.51 -22.51 -4.45
CA GLU A 240 4.17 -22.91 -4.91
C GLU A 240 3.22 -21.70 -5.02
N GLN A 241 3.36 -20.73 -4.13
CA GLN A 241 2.64 -19.46 -4.21
C GLN A 241 3.23 -18.57 -5.32
N LEU A 242 4.56 -18.54 -5.47
CA LEU A 242 5.24 -17.82 -6.55
C LEU A 242 4.82 -18.31 -7.94
N SER A 243 4.69 -19.63 -8.15
CA SER A 243 4.24 -20.18 -9.44
C SER A 243 2.76 -19.91 -9.76
N ARG A 244 1.95 -19.51 -8.77
CA ARG A 244 0.57 -19.03 -8.97
C ARG A 244 0.51 -17.50 -9.11
N LEU A 245 1.57 -16.81 -8.73
CA LEU A 245 1.70 -15.36 -8.89
C LEU A 245 2.16 -15.06 -10.32
N ILE A 246 3.24 -15.68 -10.78
CA ILE A 246 3.80 -15.56 -12.14
C ILE A 246 2.84 -16.23 -13.11
#